data_AF-A0A7S1QDD7-F1
#
_entry.id   AF-A0A7S1QDD7-F1
#
_cell.length_a   1.000
_cell.length_b   1.000
_cell.length_c   1.000
_cell.angle_alpha   90.00
_cell.angle_beta   90.00
_cell.angle_gamma   90.00
#
_symmetry.space_group_name_H-M   'P 1'
#
loop_
_entity.id
_entity.type
_entity.pdbx_description
1 polymer ?
#
loop_
_entity_poly.entity_id
_entity_poly.type
_entity_poly.pdbx_seq_one_letter_code
_entity_poly.pdbx_strand_id
1 'polypeptide(L)'
;EASLPALVGLALEFPRRALAVTGHGLGAGAAVLSTVLLSGEGSPLHRAARAGRVQCHAFGAPPAFAPPWALPAWVRASTYSFVHGMDLVPRLCPGALRRLL
;
A
#
# COMPACT_ATOMS: atom_id res chain seq x y z
N GLU A 1 -0.34 -14.94 -8.45
CA GLU A 1 0.47 -15.51 -7.34
C GLU A 1 1.98 -15.47 -7.58
N ALA A 2 2.50 -15.54 -8.82
CA ALA A 2 3.95 -15.60 -9.09
C ALA A 2 4.76 -14.29 -8.87
N SER A 3 4.12 -13.14 -8.69
CA SER A 3 4.80 -11.83 -8.73
C SER A 3 5.46 -11.42 -7.41
N LEU A 4 4.94 -11.83 -6.24
CA LEU A 4 5.48 -11.44 -4.94
C LEU A 4 6.86 -12.05 -4.66
N PRO A 5 7.09 -13.37 -4.88
CA PRO A 5 8.40 -13.97 -4.68
C PRO A 5 9.48 -13.39 -5.60
N ALA A 6 9.13 -13.09 -6.86
CA ALA A 6 10.03 -12.44 -7.80
C ALA A 6 10.41 -11.01 -7.36
N LEU A 7 9.45 -10.24 -6.86
CA LEU A 7 9.68 -8.90 -6.30
C LEU A 7 10.61 -8.94 -5.09
N VAL A 8 10.37 -9.88 -4.17
CA VAL A 8 11.24 -10.09 -3.01
C VAL A 8 12.65 -10.49 -3.46
N GLY A 9 12.77 -11.41 -4.42
CA GLY A 9 14.06 -11.80 -4.99
C GLY A 9 14.85 -10.61 -5.54
N LEU A 10 14.22 -9.79 -6.37
CA LEU A 10 14.84 -8.58 -6.93
C LEU A 10 15.23 -7.55 -5.85
N ALA A 11 14.39 -7.36 -4.84
CA ALA A 11 14.67 -6.43 -3.75
C ALA A 11 15.83 -6.92 -2.86
N LEU A 12 16.01 -8.23 -2.72
CA LEU A 12 17.14 -8.83 -2.01
C LEU A 12 18.43 -8.80 -2.85
N GLU A 13 18.33 -8.96 -4.18
CA GLU A 13 19.47 -8.86 -5.10
C GLU A 13 20.04 -7.43 -5.13
N PHE A 14 19.17 -6.41 -5.06
CA PHE A 14 19.56 -5.01 -5.08
C PHE A 14 19.19 -4.28 -3.77
N PRO A 15 19.83 -4.61 -2.63
CA PRO A 15 19.39 -4.16 -1.31
C PRO A 15 19.49 -2.65 -1.12
N ARG A 16 20.29 -1.94 -1.92
CA ARG A 16 20.43 -0.47 -1.83
C ARG A 16 19.35 0.29 -2.61
N ARG A 17 18.55 -0.38 -3.45
CA ARG A 17 17.48 0.26 -4.21
C ARG A 17 16.22 0.38 -3.37
N ALA A 18 15.45 1.43 -3.63
CA ALA A 18 14.11 1.58 -3.08
C ALA A 18 13.11 0.81 -3.95
N LEU A 19 12.11 0.21 -3.30
CA LEU A 19 10.95 -0.39 -3.93
C LEU A 19 9.79 0.58 -3.85
N ALA A 20 9.34 1.08 -5.00
CA ALA A 20 8.12 1.87 -5.11
C ALA A 20 6.98 0.98 -5.61
N VAL A 21 5.91 0.89 -4.82
CA VAL A 21 4.65 0.25 -5.19
C VAL A 21 3.68 1.35 -5.59
N THR A 22 3.10 1.26 -6.78
CA THR A 22 2.20 2.28 -7.31
C THR A 22 0.94 1.65 -7.87
N GLY A 23 -0.14 2.41 -7.90
CA GLY A 23 -1.39 1.99 -8.53
C GLY A 23 -2.38 3.13 -8.63
N HIS A 24 -3.40 2.94 -9.48
CA HIS A 24 -4.51 3.85 -9.65
C HIS A 24 -5.86 3.15 -9.42
N GLY A 25 -6.85 3.84 -8.84
CA GLY A 25 -8.19 3.30 -8.61
C GLY A 25 -8.15 2.03 -7.75
N LEU A 26 -8.76 0.95 -8.23
CA LEU A 26 -8.70 -0.37 -7.58
C LEU A 26 -7.25 -0.87 -7.40
N GLY A 27 -6.40 -0.63 -8.41
CA GLY A 27 -4.98 -1.00 -8.35
C GLY A 27 -4.21 -0.24 -7.27
N ALA A 28 -4.63 0.98 -6.95
CA ALA A 28 -4.06 1.73 -5.83
C ALA A 28 -4.42 1.10 -4.48
N GLY A 29 -5.64 0.55 -4.33
CA GLY A 29 -6.02 -0.24 -3.17
C GLY A 29 -5.16 -1.52 -3.03
N ALA A 30 -4.93 -2.22 -4.14
CA ALA A 30 -4.05 -3.39 -4.17
C ALA A 30 -2.58 -3.03 -3.84
N ALA A 31 -2.10 -1.87 -4.29
CA ALA A 31 -0.77 -1.35 -3.97
C ALA A 31 -0.60 -1.09 -2.46
N VAL A 32 -1.61 -0.51 -1.81
CA VAL A 32 -1.63 -0.30 -0.36
C VAL A 32 -1.54 -1.64 0.38
N LEU A 33 -2.41 -2.60 0.05
CA LEU A 33 -2.42 -3.92 0.71
C LEU A 33 -1.10 -4.67 0.47
N SER A 34 -0.57 -4.62 -0.74
CA SER A 34 0.71 -5.24 -1.06
C SER A 34 1.85 -4.62 -0.25
N THR A 35 1.84 -3.30 -0.08
CA THR A 35 2.84 -2.59 0.75
C THR A 35 2.74 -2.98 2.23
N VAL A 36 1.52 -3.15 2.74
CA VAL A 36 1.30 -3.66 4.10
C VAL A 36 1.92 -5.04 4.27
N LEU A 37 1.64 -5.97 3.35
CA LEU A 37 2.18 -7.33 3.37
C LEU A 37 3.71 -7.35 3.26
N LEU A 38 4.28 -6.55 2.36
CA LEU A 38 5.73 -6.46 2.14
C LEU A 38 6.47 -5.78 3.30
N SER A 39 5.78 -4.96 4.10
CA SER A 39 6.40 -4.17 5.19
C SER A 39 6.20 -4.77 6.59
N GLY A 40 5.37 -5.82 6.71
CA GLY A 40 5.10 -6.52 7.96
C GLY A 40 6.32 -7.24 8.52
N GLU A 41 6.31 -7.54 9.82
CA GLU A 41 7.45 -8.18 10.53
C GLU A 41 7.83 -9.56 9.97
N GLY A 42 6.87 -10.30 9.42
CA GLY A 42 7.11 -11.59 8.76
C GLY A 42 7.64 -11.50 7.32
N SER A 43 7.80 -10.30 6.76
CA SER A 43 8.27 -10.12 5.39
C SER A 43 9.80 -10.10 5.31
N PRO A 44 10.42 -10.73 4.29
CA PRO A 44 11.84 -10.58 4.00
C PRO A 44 12.26 -9.12 3.77
N LEU A 45 11.32 -8.24 3.40
CA LEU A 45 11.58 -6.81 3.17
C LEU A 45 11.33 -5.93 4.40
N HIS A 46 10.99 -6.50 5.56
CA HIS A 46 10.72 -5.76 6.79
C HIS A 46 11.81 -4.73 7.14
N ARG A 47 13.09 -5.12 7.06
CA ARG A 47 14.22 -4.22 7.35
C ARG A 47 14.31 -3.06 6.34
N ALA A 48 14.06 -3.33 5.06
CA ALA A 48 14.04 -2.31 4.03
C ALA A 48 12.86 -1.34 4.24
N ALA A 49 11.68 -1.87 4.61
CA ALA A 49 10.51 -1.07 4.91
C ALA A 49 10.71 -0.16 6.14
N ARG A 50 11.30 -0.66 7.24
CA ARG A 50 11.65 0.17 8.42
C ARG A 50 12.66 1.25 8.08
N ALA A 51 13.55 1.00 7.13
CA ALA A 51 14.51 1.97 6.63
C ALA A 51 13.90 2.96 5.60
N GLY A 52 12.57 2.93 5.38
CA GLY A 52 11.89 3.82 4.44
C GLY A 52 12.13 3.51 2.96
N ARG A 53 12.68 2.33 2.64
CA ARG A 53 13.01 1.91 1.26
C ARG A 53 11.88 1.17 0.55
N VAL A 54 10.75 0.94 1.22
CA VAL A 54 9.52 0.45 0.59
C VAL A 54 8.50 1.56 0.70
N GLN A 55 8.04 2.10 -0.42
CA GLN A 55 7.10 3.23 -0.47
C GLN A 55 5.91 2.89 -1.36
N CYS A 56 4.73 3.40 -1.00
CA CYS A 56 3.51 3.25 -1.76
C CYS A 56 2.98 4.59 -2.23
N HIS A 57 2.72 4.73 -3.52
CA HIS A 57 2.08 5.89 -4.13
C HIS A 57 0.73 5.47 -4.71
N ALA A 58 -0.34 5.74 -3.98
CA ALA A 58 -1.67 5.25 -4.27
C ALA A 58 -2.57 6.38 -4.80
N PHE A 59 -2.94 6.34 -6.07
CA PHE A 59 -3.71 7.40 -6.74
C PHE A 59 -5.19 7.04 -6.85
N GLY A 60 -6.08 7.79 -6.19
CA GLY A 60 -7.52 7.53 -6.20
C GLY A 60 -7.87 6.18 -5.57
N ALA A 61 -7.17 5.78 -4.50
CA ALA A 61 -7.35 4.47 -3.89
C ALA A 61 -8.69 4.36 -3.14
N PRO A 62 -9.45 3.26 -3.30
CA PRO A 62 -10.57 2.98 -2.42
C PRO A 62 -10.07 2.67 -1.00
N PRO A 63 -10.93 2.79 0.03
CA PRO A 63 -10.62 2.34 1.38
C PRO A 63 -10.31 0.82 1.38
N ALA A 64 -9.03 0.46 1.44
CA ALA A 64 -8.58 -0.93 1.34
C ALA A 64 -8.35 -1.60 2.70
N PHE A 65 -8.09 -0.82 3.75
CA PHE A 65 -7.81 -1.32 5.10
C PHE A 65 -8.29 -0.32 6.15
N ALA A 66 -8.86 -0.82 7.24
CA ALA A 66 -9.20 -0.03 8.41
C ALA A 66 -9.11 -0.88 9.69
N PRO A 67 -8.71 -0.29 10.83
CA PRO A 67 -8.31 1.11 10.97
C PRO A 67 -6.80 1.34 10.74
N PRO A 68 -6.36 2.50 10.23
CA PRO A 68 -4.95 2.74 9.90
C PRO A 68 -4.02 2.71 11.13
N TRP A 69 -4.52 2.96 12.34
CA TRP A 69 -3.72 2.85 13.57
C TRP A 69 -3.40 1.41 13.98
N ALA A 70 -4.04 0.41 13.37
CA ALA A 70 -3.66 -0.98 13.55
C ALA A 70 -2.38 -1.36 12.76
N LEU A 71 -1.91 -0.50 11.85
CA LEU A 71 -0.65 -0.71 11.14
C LEU A 71 0.54 -0.17 11.93
N PRO A 72 1.71 -0.84 11.87
CA PRO A 72 2.93 -0.30 12.44
C PRO A 72 3.28 1.07 11.85
N ALA A 73 3.87 1.93 12.66
CA ALA A 73 4.09 3.34 12.30
C ALA A 73 4.88 3.51 10.99
N TRP A 74 5.88 2.66 10.72
CA TRP A 74 6.68 2.71 9.49
C TRP A 74 5.87 2.34 8.24
N VAL A 75 4.88 1.44 8.34
CA VAL A 75 4.00 1.06 7.23
C VAL A 75 3.05 2.19 6.88
N ARG A 76 2.57 2.92 7.90
CA ARG A 76 1.75 4.12 7.67
C ARG A 76 2.56 5.22 7.03
N ALA A 77 3.78 5.44 7.53
CA ALA A 77 4.69 6.48 7.02
C ALA A 77 5.18 6.22 5.59
N SER A 78 5.09 4.98 5.10
CA SER A 78 5.48 4.64 3.74
C SER A 78 4.34 4.75 2.72
N THR A 79 3.12 5.05 3.13
CA THR A 79 1.95 5.06 2.23
C THR A 79 1.46 6.48 1.96
N TYR A 80 1.56 6.91 0.70
CA TYR A 80 1.08 8.20 0.21
C TYR A 80 -0.20 7.99 -0.59
N SER A 81 -1.28 8.66 -0.19
CA SER A 81 -2.57 8.63 -0.89
C SER A 81 -2.81 9.95 -1.60
N PHE A 82 -3.11 9.88 -2.89
CA PHE A 82 -3.37 11.03 -3.74
C PHE A 82 -4.82 11.01 -4.18
N VAL A 83 -5.57 12.09 -3.93
CA VAL A 83 -6.98 12.23 -4.30
C VAL A 83 -7.15 13.47 -5.17
N HIS A 84 -7.76 13.32 -6.35
CA HIS A 84 -7.97 14.44 -7.26
C HIS A 84 -9.39 15.02 -7.11
N GLY A 85 -9.48 16.28 -6.70
CA GLY A 85 -10.74 17.02 -6.61
C GLY A 85 -11.81 16.27 -5.78
N MET A 86 -12.94 15.99 -6.44
CA MET A 86 -14.09 15.30 -5.85
C MET A 86 -14.18 13.82 -6.27
N ASP A 87 -13.04 13.17 -6.53
CA ASP A 87 -12.99 11.74 -6.82
C ASP A 87 -13.79 10.94 -5.78
N LEU A 88 -14.71 10.11 -6.29
CA LEU A 88 -15.61 9.29 -5.50
C LEU A 88 -14.93 8.02 -5.01
N VAL A 89 -13.92 7.50 -5.69
CA VAL A 89 -13.33 6.19 -5.38
C VAL A 89 -12.81 6.12 -3.93
N PRO A 90 -12.05 7.10 -3.41
CA PRO A 90 -11.61 7.10 -2.01
C PRO A 90 -12.73 7.27 -0.98
N ARG A 91 -13.93 7.67 -1.43
CA ARG A 91 -15.11 7.94 -0.59
C ARG A 91 -16.10 6.77 -0.60
N LEU A 92 -15.95 5.83 -1.53
CA LEU A 92 -16.80 4.66 -1.66
C LEU A 92 -16.37 3.57 -0.66
N CYS A 93 -17.08 3.51 0.46
CA CYS A 93 -17.01 2.41 1.42
C CYS A 93 -18.41 1.80 1.63
N PRO A 94 -18.53 0.57 2.18
CA PRO A 94 -19.83 -0.03 2.46
C PRO A 94 -20.75 0.88 3.29
N GLY A 95 -20.19 1.64 4.25
CA GLY A 95 -20.95 2.61 5.04
C GLY A 95 -21.43 3.84 4.25
N ALA A 96 -20.69 4.27 3.23
CA ALA A 96 -21.11 5.33 2.32
C ALA A 96 -22.18 4.83 1.34
N LEU A 97 -22.00 3.61 0.81
CA LEU A 97 -22.98 2.95 -0.05
C LEU A 97 -24.31 2.74 0.69
N ARG A 98 -24.28 2.34 1.96
CA ARG A 98 -25.49 2.19 2.79
C ARG A 98 -26.30 3.48 2.95
N ARG A 99 -25.71 4.66 2.76
CA ARG A 99 -26.44 5.94 2.80
C ARG A 99 -27.08 6.34 1.47
N LEU A 100 -26.75 5.62 0.40
CA LEU A 100 -27.29 5.84 -0.95
C LEU A 100 -28.46 4.90 -1.26
N LEU A 101 -28.64 3.85 -0.45
CA LEU A 101 -29.74 2.87 -0.51
C LEU A 101 -30.70 3.12 0.66
#